data_AF-A0A529HQL1-F1
#
_entry.id   AF-A0A529HQL1-F1
#
_cell.length_a   1.000
_cell.length_b   1.000
_cell.length_c   1.000
_cell.angle_alpha   90.00
_cell.angle_beta   90.00
_cell.angle_gamma   90.00
#
_symmetry.space_group_name_H-M   'P 1'
#
loop_
_entity.id
_entity.type
_entity.pdbx_description
1 polymer ?
#
loop_
_entity_poly.entity_id
_entity_poly.type
_entity_poly.pdbx_seq_one_letter_code
_entity_poly.pdbx_strand_id
1 'polypeptide(L)'
;MGLAGTANKGRCAAWPVLHAACAFLLMAVFLGLSGVSRAGDAPLGATSYKMAGDATKMRIVMTFDREPDIKWFLLRGPNRLVVDLPRTRFAMSAKDVKARGLVRAVRYGDQGEGSRLILTSKGPFAVDKLDVLKNDDGGGYRIAIDISAASAREFDAALANQALTTGSTVSTDKGGRVGTGPISNPGHRFTVVIDP
;
A
#
# COMPACT_ATOMS: atom_id res chain seq x y z
N MET A 1 -50.96 -20.77 -81.47
CA MET A 1 -51.50 -20.32 -80.17
C MET A 1 -51.24 -21.46 -79.19
N GLY A 2 -50.23 -21.44 -78.32
CA GLY A 2 -50.10 -20.59 -77.12
C GLY A 2 -51.02 -21.18 -76.04
N LEU A 3 -50.60 -21.65 -74.86
CA LEU A 3 -49.63 -21.11 -73.91
C LEU A 3 -49.17 -22.17 -72.87
N ALA A 4 -47.94 -21.97 -72.36
CA ALA A 4 -47.38 -22.50 -71.12
C ALA A 4 -48.20 -22.04 -69.89
N GLY A 5 -48.26 -22.68 -68.71
CA GLY A 5 -47.24 -23.37 -67.92
C GLY A 5 -46.89 -22.49 -66.69
N THR A 6 -47.04 -23.03 -65.47
CA THR A 6 -46.07 -22.96 -64.33
C THR A 6 -46.72 -23.25 -62.96
N ALA A 7 -45.95 -23.98 -62.15
CA ALA A 7 -46.25 -24.44 -60.80
C ALA A 7 -45.78 -23.45 -59.72
N ASN A 8 -46.52 -23.34 -58.62
CA ASN A 8 -46.18 -22.51 -57.46
C ASN A 8 -45.69 -23.36 -56.28
N LYS A 9 -44.55 -23.00 -55.69
CA LYS A 9 -43.92 -23.66 -54.53
C LYS A 9 -43.74 -22.62 -53.42
N GLY A 10 -44.59 -22.68 -52.39
CA GLY A 10 -44.57 -21.76 -51.24
C GLY A 10 -43.39 -22.04 -50.31
N ARG A 11 -42.61 -20.99 -50.00
CA ARG A 11 -41.48 -21.01 -49.06
C ARG A 11 -41.98 -20.56 -47.68
N CYS A 12 -41.80 -21.38 -46.63
CA CYS A 12 -42.13 -21.05 -45.25
C CYS A 12 -41.13 -20.04 -44.64
N ALA A 13 -41.65 -18.90 -44.20
CA ALA A 13 -40.92 -17.76 -43.64
C ALA A 13 -40.59 -17.91 -42.13
N ALA A 14 -39.96 -19.01 -41.72
CA ALA A 14 -39.61 -19.23 -40.29
C ALA A 14 -38.12 -18.97 -39.96
N TRP A 15 -37.27 -18.77 -40.96
CA TRP A 15 -35.82 -18.61 -40.77
C TRP A 15 -35.36 -17.28 -40.13
N PRO A 16 -35.96 -16.09 -40.39
CA PRO A 16 -35.36 -14.84 -39.95
C PRO A 16 -35.58 -14.52 -38.47
N VAL A 17 -36.61 -15.09 -37.85
CA VAL A 17 -37.01 -14.78 -36.46
C VAL A 17 -36.10 -15.47 -35.44
N LEU A 18 -35.62 -16.67 -35.75
CA LEU A 18 -34.72 -17.45 -34.87
C LEU A 18 -33.30 -16.84 -34.81
N HIS A 19 -32.83 -16.29 -35.93
CA HIS A 19 -31.51 -15.62 -36.02
C HIS A 19 -31.47 -14.30 -35.26
N ALA A 20 -32.57 -13.54 -35.27
CA ALA A 20 -32.67 -12.28 -34.53
C ALA A 20 -32.61 -12.49 -33.01
N ALA A 21 -33.27 -13.53 -32.49
CA ALA A 21 -33.25 -13.86 -31.07
C ALA A 21 -31.86 -14.32 -30.59
N CYS A 22 -31.15 -15.11 -31.40
CA CYS A 22 -29.80 -15.58 -31.06
C CYS A 22 -28.76 -14.44 -31.08
N ALA A 23 -28.88 -13.51 -32.02
CA ALA A 23 -28.05 -12.31 -32.08
C ALA A 23 -28.28 -11.38 -30.87
N PHE A 24 -29.53 -11.22 -30.44
CA PHE A 24 -29.87 -10.41 -29.27
C PHE A 24 -29.33 -11.02 -27.97
N LEU A 25 -29.36 -12.36 -27.86
CA LEU A 25 -28.85 -13.09 -26.70
C LEU A 25 -27.31 -13.07 -26.64
N LEU A 26 -26.62 -13.12 -27.79
CA LEU A 26 -25.17 -12.94 -27.89
C LEU A 26 -24.73 -11.49 -27.54
N MET A 27 -25.51 -10.49 -27.94
CA MET A 27 -25.25 -9.09 -27.60
C MET A 27 -25.43 -8.82 -26.09
N ALA A 28 -26.45 -9.42 -25.46
CA ALA A 28 -26.66 -9.33 -24.02
C ALA A 28 -25.54 -10.00 -23.20
N VAL A 29 -25.01 -11.13 -23.69
CA VAL A 29 -23.83 -11.78 -23.07
C VAL A 29 -22.57 -10.92 -23.23
N PHE A 30 -22.37 -10.26 -24.37
CA PHE A 30 -21.23 -9.34 -24.57
C PHE A 30 -21.30 -8.10 -23.66
N LEU A 31 -22.49 -7.57 -23.36
CA LEU A 31 -22.63 -6.46 -22.40
C LEU A 31 -22.35 -6.90 -20.95
N GLY A 32 -22.69 -8.14 -20.58
CA GLY A 32 -22.47 -8.67 -19.22
C GLY A 32 -21.01 -9.00 -18.86
N LEU A 33 -20.11 -9.12 -19.85
CA LEU A 33 -18.66 -9.33 -19.65
C LEU A 33 -17.84 -8.03 -19.60
N SER A 34 -18.49 -6.86 -19.56
CA SER A 34 -17.79 -5.59 -19.34
C SER A 34 -17.31 -5.56 -17.88
N GLY A 35 -16.10 -6.06 -17.66
CA GLY A 35 -15.46 -6.06 -16.35
C GLY A 35 -15.52 -4.65 -15.77
N VAL A 36 -16.04 -4.54 -14.55
CA VAL A 36 -15.96 -3.32 -13.75
C VAL A 36 -14.47 -3.03 -13.54
N SER A 37 -13.90 -2.19 -14.40
CA SER A 37 -12.63 -1.54 -14.15
C SER A 37 -12.82 -0.67 -12.92
N ARG A 38 -12.45 -1.18 -11.74
CA ARG A 38 -12.30 -0.34 -10.55
C ARG A 38 -11.27 0.72 -10.95
N ALA A 39 -11.72 1.96 -11.11
CA ALA A 39 -10.82 3.10 -11.19
C ALA A 39 -9.96 3.06 -9.92
N GLY A 40 -8.71 2.60 -10.05
CA GLY A 40 -7.76 2.70 -8.97
C GLY A 40 -7.59 4.17 -8.62
N ASP A 41 -7.57 4.49 -7.33
CA ASP A 41 -7.37 5.86 -6.86
C ASP A 41 -6.14 6.47 -7.58
N ALA A 42 -6.26 7.71 -8.03
CA ALA A 42 -5.22 8.33 -8.84
C ALA A 42 -3.87 8.30 -8.09
N PRO A 43 -2.75 7.90 -8.74
CA PRO A 43 -1.47 7.80 -8.05
C PRO A 43 -1.08 9.14 -7.41
N LEU A 44 -0.56 9.08 -6.17
CA LEU A 44 -0.01 10.22 -5.45
C LEU A 44 1.12 10.84 -6.28
N GLY A 45 1.13 12.16 -6.50
CA GLY A 45 2.18 12.83 -7.26
C GLY A 45 3.30 13.31 -6.36
N ALA A 46 4.49 12.69 -6.41
CA ALA A 46 5.69 13.22 -5.77
C ALA A 46 6.42 14.18 -6.73
N THR A 47 6.39 15.47 -6.44
CA THR A 47 6.80 16.54 -7.36
C THR A 47 8.21 17.07 -7.12
N SER A 48 8.74 16.92 -5.90
CA SER A 48 10.08 17.43 -5.59
C SER A 48 10.78 16.59 -4.53
N TYR A 49 12.11 16.58 -4.58
CA TYR A 49 12.98 15.99 -3.58
C TYR A 49 14.11 16.95 -3.27
N LYS A 50 14.38 17.18 -1.99
CA LYS A 50 15.50 17.99 -1.53
C LYS A 50 16.22 17.27 -0.42
N MET A 51 17.54 17.33 -0.45
CA MET A 51 18.41 16.75 0.57
C MET A 51 19.48 17.78 0.93
N ALA A 52 19.56 18.13 2.21
CA ALA A 52 20.50 19.09 2.76
C ALA A 52 21.13 18.54 4.05
N GLY A 53 22.35 18.96 4.36
CA GLY A 53 23.09 18.52 5.54
C GLY A 53 24.44 17.89 5.20
N ASP A 54 25.04 17.24 6.21
CA ASP A 54 26.40 16.72 6.19
C ASP A 54 26.47 15.28 6.74
N ALA A 55 27.66 14.85 7.20
CA ALA A 55 27.87 13.51 7.75
C ALA A 55 27.26 13.32 9.17
N THR A 56 26.85 14.40 9.83
CA THR A 56 26.34 14.41 11.21
C THR A 56 24.84 14.62 11.28
N LYS A 57 24.27 15.49 10.43
CA LYS A 57 22.83 15.75 10.36
C LYS A 57 22.39 15.92 8.92
N MET A 58 21.24 15.35 8.59
CA MET A 58 20.64 15.42 7.27
C MET A 58 19.15 15.70 7.37
N ARG A 59 18.67 16.56 6.49
CA ARG A 59 17.24 16.82 6.28
C ARG A 59 16.86 16.42 4.85
N ILE A 60 15.83 15.60 4.75
CA ILE A 60 15.25 15.15 3.50
C ILE A 60 13.82 15.69 3.43
N VAL A 61 13.49 16.33 2.32
CA VAL A 61 12.14 16.87 2.07
C VAL A 61 11.63 16.34 0.75
N MET A 62 10.45 15.73 0.75
CA MET A 62 9.75 15.31 -0.47
C MET A 62 8.40 16.00 -0.53
N THR A 63 8.05 16.57 -1.69
CA THR A 63 6.78 17.28 -1.91
C THR A 63 5.79 16.41 -2.66
N PHE A 64 4.53 16.51 -2.26
CA PHE A 64 3.39 15.76 -2.79
C PHE A 64 2.23 16.70 -3.14
N ASP A 65 1.40 16.28 -4.07
CA ASP A 65 0.18 16.99 -4.50
C ASP A 65 -0.98 16.89 -3.49
N ARG A 66 -1.08 15.77 -2.77
CA ARG A 66 -2.07 15.52 -1.69
C ARG A 66 -1.39 14.91 -0.46
N GLU A 67 -2.12 14.85 0.66
CA GLU A 67 -1.61 14.31 1.91
C GLU A 67 -1.25 12.82 1.75
N PRO A 68 0.01 12.42 1.98
CA PRO A 68 0.41 11.03 1.89
C PRO A 68 0.09 10.27 3.18
N ASP A 69 -0.59 9.12 3.09
CA ASP A 69 -0.65 8.15 4.18
C ASP A 69 0.65 7.34 4.17
N ILE A 70 1.50 7.56 5.18
CA ILE A 70 2.85 7.00 5.21
C ILE A 70 3.04 6.06 6.40
N LYS A 71 3.83 5.02 6.15
CA LYS A 71 4.37 4.16 7.19
C LYS A 71 5.88 4.15 7.04
N TRP A 72 6.61 4.13 8.14
CA TRP A 72 8.06 4.07 8.07
C TRP A 72 8.62 3.12 9.11
N PHE A 73 9.78 2.57 8.79
CA PHE A 73 10.47 1.64 9.66
C PHE A 73 11.96 1.56 9.32
N LEU A 74 12.74 1.08 10.27
CA LEU A 74 14.17 0.87 10.18
C LEU A 74 14.47 -0.58 9.82
N LEU A 75 15.54 -0.77 9.05
CA LEU A 75 16.12 -2.09 8.76
C LEU A 75 17.62 -2.08 9.05
N ARG A 76 18.12 -3.23 9.52
CA ARG A 76 19.56 -3.51 9.64
C ARG A 76 20.11 -4.18 8.37
N GLY A 77 21.45 -4.19 8.27
CA GLY A 77 22.21 -4.90 7.25
C GLY A 77 21.94 -4.47 5.79
N PRO A 78 22.25 -3.24 5.36
CA PRO A 78 22.81 -2.08 6.09
C PRO A 78 21.73 -1.26 6.81
N ASN A 79 22.15 -0.25 7.59
CA ASN A 79 21.25 0.68 8.29
C ASN A 79 20.42 1.47 7.27
N ARG A 80 19.10 1.28 7.32
CA ARG A 80 18.17 1.83 6.34
C ARG A 80 16.93 2.39 7.02
N LEU A 81 16.47 3.53 6.52
CA LEU A 81 15.12 4.03 6.76
C LEU A 81 14.28 3.71 5.53
N VAL A 82 13.16 3.03 5.75
CA VAL A 82 12.18 2.70 4.74
C VAL A 82 10.93 3.53 5.01
N VAL A 83 10.42 4.19 3.97
CA VAL A 83 9.15 4.93 4.00
C VAL A 83 8.25 4.33 2.92
N ASP A 84 7.19 3.68 3.37
CA ASP A 84 6.12 3.16 2.54
C ASP A 84 5.13 4.29 2.23
N LEU A 85 4.78 4.38 0.96
CA LEU A 85 3.92 5.38 0.37
C LEU A 85 2.76 4.66 -0.36
N PRO A 86 1.60 5.31 -0.53
CA PRO A 86 0.62 4.83 -1.49
C PRO A 86 1.24 4.79 -2.89
N ARG A 87 0.53 4.20 -3.86
CA ARG A 87 1.01 4.18 -5.25
C ARG A 87 1.33 5.61 -5.71
N THR A 88 2.62 5.88 -5.93
CA THR A 88 3.16 7.22 -6.12
C THR A 88 3.83 7.33 -7.48
N ARG A 89 3.47 8.37 -8.25
CA ARG A 89 4.19 8.79 -9.45
C ARG A 89 5.31 9.74 -9.04
N PHE A 90 6.56 9.30 -9.24
CA PHE A 90 7.74 10.10 -8.93
C PHE A 90 8.13 11.00 -10.10
N ALA A 91 7.89 12.30 -9.99
CA ALA A 91 8.26 13.33 -10.95
C ALA A 91 9.47 14.14 -10.45
N MET A 92 10.57 13.45 -10.11
CA MET A 92 11.76 14.05 -9.50
C MET A 92 12.99 13.79 -10.37
N SER A 93 13.92 14.73 -10.45
CA SER A 93 15.12 14.54 -11.28
C SER A 93 16.13 13.62 -10.59
N ALA A 94 16.88 12.84 -11.36
CA ALA A 94 17.95 11.99 -10.81
C ALA A 94 19.06 12.79 -10.10
N LYS A 95 19.24 14.07 -10.46
CA LYS A 95 20.21 14.96 -9.83
C LYS A 95 19.81 15.33 -8.40
N ASP A 96 18.51 15.54 -8.17
CA ASP A 96 17.97 15.90 -6.86
C ASP A 96 18.11 14.75 -5.86
N VAL A 97 17.91 13.52 -6.34
CA VAL A 97 17.95 12.29 -5.52
C VAL A 97 19.39 11.79 -5.29
N LYS A 98 20.40 12.53 -5.72
CA LYS A 98 21.80 12.17 -5.48
C LYS A 98 22.11 12.19 -3.97
N ALA A 99 22.47 11.03 -3.45
CA ALA A 99 22.86 10.84 -2.06
C ALA A 99 24.09 11.69 -1.69
N ARG A 100 24.09 12.23 -0.46
CA ARG A 100 25.16 13.07 0.10
C ARG A 100 25.15 12.99 1.64
N GLY A 101 26.22 13.49 2.26
CA GLY A 101 26.35 13.54 3.71
C GLY A 101 26.30 12.15 4.36
N LEU A 102 25.42 11.98 5.35
CA LEU A 102 25.17 10.72 6.07
C LEU A 102 24.49 9.65 5.19
N VAL A 103 23.79 10.07 4.12
CA VAL A 103 23.08 9.15 3.21
C VAL A 103 24.06 8.60 2.17
N ARG A 104 24.14 7.27 2.09
CA ARG A 104 24.96 6.54 1.10
C ARG A 104 24.20 6.34 -0.21
N ALA A 105 22.93 5.97 -0.14
CA ALA A 105 22.11 5.69 -1.32
C ALA A 105 20.65 6.00 -1.05
N VAL A 106 19.95 6.42 -2.10
CA VAL A 106 18.50 6.63 -2.09
C VAL A 106 17.90 5.76 -3.18
N ARG A 107 16.88 4.97 -2.83
CA ARG A 107 16.10 4.20 -3.80
C ARG A 107 14.65 4.55 -3.64
N TYR A 108 13.94 4.64 -4.76
CA TYR A 108 12.50 4.83 -4.77
C TYR A 108 11.89 4.08 -5.95
N GLY A 109 10.62 3.72 -5.83
CA GLY A 109 9.91 3.05 -6.92
C GLY A 109 8.58 2.49 -6.49
N ASP A 110 7.81 2.07 -7.49
CA ASP A 110 6.59 1.28 -7.30
C ASP A 110 6.95 -0.19 -7.03
N GLN A 111 6.27 -0.81 -6.08
CA GLN A 111 6.37 -2.22 -5.72
C GLN A 111 5.08 -2.99 -6.03
N GLY A 112 4.14 -2.39 -6.77
CA GLY A 112 2.87 -2.99 -7.20
C GLY A 112 1.71 -2.71 -6.24
N GLU A 113 1.92 -3.00 -4.95
CA GLU A 113 0.93 -2.71 -3.88
C GLU A 113 1.01 -1.26 -3.36
N GLY A 114 2.13 -0.58 -3.66
CA GLY A 114 2.40 0.78 -3.22
C GLY A 114 3.81 1.17 -3.62
N SER A 115 4.19 2.40 -3.28
CA SER A 115 5.54 2.89 -3.55
C SER A 115 6.39 2.91 -2.28
N ARG A 116 7.71 2.90 -2.43
CA ARG A 116 8.61 2.91 -1.28
C ARG A 116 9.83 3.76 -1.55
N LEU A 117 10.21 4.54 -0.56
CA LEU A 117 11.46 5.28 -0.49
C LEU A 117 12.38 4.60 0.53
N ILE A 118 13.62 4.32 0.14
CA ILE A 118 14.64 3.69 0.99
C ILE A 118 15.85 4.62 1.04
N LEU A 119 16.17 5.09 2.25
CA LEU A 119 17.40 5.82 2.54
C LEU A 119 18.38 4.84 3.19
N THR A 120 19.48 4.55 2.51
CA THR A 120 20.59 3.77 3.08
C THR A 120 21.64 4.73 3.60
N SER A 121 21.98 4.64 4.88
CA SER A 121 23.01 5.50 5.49
C SER A 121 24.41 4.88 5.39
N LYS A 122 25.43 5.70 5.64
CA LYS A 122 26.84 5.25 5.74
C LYS A 122 27.16 4.57 7.07
N GLY A 123 26.43 4.90 8.13
CA GLY A 123 26.60 4.37 9.48
C GLY A 123 25.28 4.40 10.26
N PRO A 124 25.26 4.00 11.53
CA PRO A 124 24.05 4.08 12.35
C PRO A 124 23.56 5.53 12.47
N PHE A 125 22.25 5.70 12.56
CA PHE A 125 21.61 7.02 12.58
C PHE A 125 20.37 7.00 13.45
N ALA A 126 19.98 8.14 13.99
CA ALA A 126 18.69 8.33 14.63
C ALA A 126 17.74 9.04 13.67
N VAL A 127 16.44 8.71 13.76
CA VAL A 127 15.38 9.52 13.13
C VAL A 127 14.96 10.54 14.17
N ASP A 128 15.44 11.78 14.00
CA ASP A 128 15.17 12.87 14.93
C ASP A 128 13.70 13.31 14.81
N LYS A 129 13.21 13.36 13.56
CA LYS A 129 11.87 13.84 13.25
C LYS A 129 11.38 13.33 11.89
N LEU A 130 10.10 12.98 11.80
CA LEU A 130 9.45 12.61 10.53
C LEU A 130 7.99 13.08 10.56
N ASP A 131 7.71 14.16 9.84
CA ASP A 131 6.38 14.78 9.82
C ASP A 131 5.85 14.90 8.39
N VAL A 132 4.55 14.73 8.24
CA VAL A 132 3.77 15.16 7.08
C VAL A 132 3.23 16.56 7.38
N LEU A 133 3.61 17.53 6.56
CA LEU A 133 3.27 18.94 6.73
C LEU A 133 2.54 19.44 5.50
N LYS A 134 1.52 20.30 5.69
CA LYS A 134 0.94 21.06 4.59
C LYS A 134 1.96 22.09 4.09
N ASN A 135 2.02 22.33 2.78
CA ASN A 135 2.88 23.37 2.23
C ASN A 135 2.33 24.75 2.55
N ASP A 136 3.25 25.70 2.73
CA ASP A 136 2.93 27.07 3.16
C ASP A 136 2.14 27.85 2.08
N ASP A 137 2.28 27.46 0.81
CA ASP A 137 1.53 27.98 -0.34
C ASP A 137 0.14 27.35 -0.53
N GLY A 138 -0.23 26.39 0.32
CA GLY A 138 -1.50 25.67 0.27
C GLY A 138 -1.62 24.67 -0.89
N GLY A 139 -0.62 24.55 -1.75
CA GLY A 139 -0.65 23.79 -3.02
C GLY A 139 -0.26 22.32 -2.90
N GLY A 140 -0.19 21.77 -1.69
CA GLY A 140 0.14 20.36 -1.48
C GLY A 140 0.69 20.08 -0.09
N TYR A 141 1.42 18.98 0.02
CA TYR A 141 1.99 18.47 1.26
C TYR A 141 3.48 18.18 1.08
N ARG A 142 4.21 18.10 2.18
CA ARG A 142 5.61 17.70 2.21
C ARG A 142 5.87 16.77 3.37
N ILE A 143 6.70 15.76 3.14
CA ILE A 143 7.30 15.00 4.22
C ILE A 143 8.65 15.64 4.53
N ALA A 144 8.92 15.91 5.81
CA ALA A 144 10.22 16.33 6.29
C ALA A 144 10.80 15.25 7.21
N ILE A 145 11.96 14.72 6.84
CA ILE A 145 12.68 13.69 7.58
C ILE A 145 14.01 14.29 8.03
N ASP A 146 14.20 14.41 9.34
CA ASP A 146 15.45 14.81 9.96
C ASP A 146 16.11 13.58 10.58
N ILE A 147 17.36 13.32 10.18
CA ILE A 147 18.17 12.23 10.71
C ILE A 147 19.53 12.75 11.18
N SER A 148 20.07 12.13 12.23
CA SER A 148 21.39 12.42 12.76
C SER A 148 22.25 11.16 12.85
N ALA A 149 23.57 11.30 12.76
CA ALA A 149 24.49 10.20 13.01
C ALA A 149 24.36 9.74 14.47
N ALA A 150 24.30 8.43 14.68
CA ALA A 150 24.10 7.84 15.98
C ALA A 150 25.06 6.67 16.21
N SER A 151 25.12 6.20 17.45
CA SER A 151 25.83 4.97 17.79
C SER A 151 25.06 3.72 17.32
N ALA A 152 25.77 2.61 17.16
CA ALA A 152 25.14 1.32 16.86
C ALA A 152 24.12 0.93 17.94
N ARG A 153 24.45 1.18 19.21
CA ARG A 153 23.57 0.91 20.36
C ARG A 153 22.24 1.67 20.27
N GLU A 154 22.27 2.94 19.89
CA GLU A 154 21.05 3.75 19.73
C GLU A 154 20.19 3.25 18.56
N PHE A 155 20.82 2.89 17.44
CA PHE A 155 20.10 2.33 16.29
C PHE A 155 19.46 0.97 16.61
N ASP A 156 20.19 0.10 17.29
CA ASP A 156 19.69 -1.21 17.69
C ASP A 156 18.56 -1.10 18.72
N ALA A 157 18.64 -0.13 19.65
CA ALA A 157 17.55 0.19 20.56
C ALA A 157 16.30 0.68 19.81
N ALA A 158 16.45 1.55 18.79
CA ALA A 158 15.35 1.99 17.96
C ALA A 158 14.70 0.84 17.18
N LEU A 159 15.50 -0.09 16.63
CA LEU A 159 15.02 -1.31 15.99
C LEU A 159 14.24 -2.21 16.95
N ALA A 160 14.73 -2.39 18.18
CA ALA A 160 14.05 -3.17 19.20
C ALA A 160 12.70 -2.54 19.57
N ASN A 161 12.66 -1.22 19.78
CA ASN A 161 11.43 -0.48 20.08
C ASN A 161 10.40 -0.63 18.95
N GLN A 162 10.84 -0.52 17.69
CA GLN A 162 9.97 -0.73 16.54
C GLN A 162 9.39 -2.15 16.51
N ALA A 163 10.20 -3.17 16.79
CA ALA A 163 9.72 -4.55 16.83
C ALA A 163 8.65 -4.78 17.91
N LEU A 164 8.73 -4.08 19.05
CA LEU A 164 7.69 -4.12 20.09
C LEU A 164 6.38 -3.47 19.62
N THR A 165 6.48 -2.34 18.92
CA THR A 165 5.30 -1.62 18.40
C THR A 165 4.61 -2.37 17.26
N THR A 166 5.37 -3.02 16.36
CA THR A 166 4.80 -3.82 15.25
C THR A 166 4.44 -5.25 15.66
N GLY A 167 5.14 -5.82 16.64
CA GLY A 167 4.92 -7.16 17.19
C GLY A 167 3.81 -7.24 18.23
N SER A 168 3.18 -6.11 18.57
CA SER A 168 1.93 -6.11 19.32
C SER A 168 0.83 -6.63 18.39
N THR A 169 0.69 -7.96 18.30
CA THR A 169 -0.61 -8.54 18.03
C THR A 169 -1.56 -7.89 19.02
N VAL A 170 -2.50 -7.09 18.52
CA VAL A 170 -3.74 -6.88 19.24
C VAL A 170 -4.32 -8.28 19.35
N SER A 171 -3.97 -8.99 20.43
CA SER A 171 -4.90 -9.93 21.01
C SER A 171 -6.12 -9.06 21.22
N THR A 172 -7.10 -9.16 20.34
CA THR A 172 -8.44 -8.67 20.62
C THR A 172 -8.68 -9.06 22.06
N ASP A 173 -8.95 -8.06 22.90
CA ASP A 173 -9.23 -8.26 24.29
C ASP A 173 -10.02 -9.56 24.41
N LYS A 174 -9.43 -10.56 25.06
CA LYS A 174 -10.22 -11.69 25.56
C LYS A 174 -11.07 -11.20 26.76
N GLY A 175 -11.38 -9.91 26.83
CA GLY A 175 -12.50 -9.31 27.55
C GLY A 175 -13.81 -9.61 26.82
N GLY A 176 -14.16 -10.90 26.75
CA GLY A 176 -15.35 -11.38 26.07
C GLY A 176 -15.78 -12.76 26.51
N ARG A 177 -15.40 -13.17 27.72
CA ARG A 177 -16.05 -14.28 28.43
C ARG A 177 -16.30 -13.84 29.86
N VAL A 178 -17.31 -13.01 30.05
CA VAL A 178 -18.16 -13.13 31.24
C VAL A 178 -18.92 -14.45 31.12
N GLY A 179 -18.18 -15.55 31.29
CA GLY A 179 -18.82 -16.78 31.69
C GLY A 179 -19.34 -16.53 33.10
N THR A 180 -20.65 -16.52 33.27
CA THR A 180 -21.28 -16.88 34.53
C THR A 180 -20.93 -18.35 34.82
N GLY A 181 -19.65 -18.60 35.13
CA GLY A 181 -19.18 -19.85 35.69
C GLY A 181 -19.57 -19.88 37.16
N PRO A 182 -19.93 -21.05 37.71
CA PRO A 182 -20.45 -21.14 39.07
C PRO A 182 -19.41 -20.59 40.04
N ILE A 183 -19.89 -19.73 40.93
CA ILE A 183 -19.13 -19.12 42.02
C ILE A 183 -18.59 -20.27 42.88
N SER A 184 -17.28 -20.51 42.85
CA SER A 184 -16.66 -21.56 43.64
C SER A 184 -16.84 -21.24 45.12
N ASN A 185 -17.68 -22.03 45.78
CA ASN A 185 -17.85 -22.04 47.24
C ASN A 185 -16.47 -22.32 47.90
N PRO A 186 -16.13 -21.77 49.09
CA PRO A 186 -14.76 -21.78 49.65
C PRO A 186 -14.19 -23.17 50.05
N GLY A 187 -14.80 -24.26 49.63
CA GLY A 187 -14.44 -25.63 50.00
C GLY A 187 -13.74 -26.47 48.92
N HIS A 188 -13.65 -26.02 47.67
CA HIS A 188 -13.04 -26.83 46.61
C HIS A 188 -11.59 -26.45 46.33
N ARG A 189 -10.70 -27.43 46.54
CA ARG A 189 -9.27 -27.35 46.24
C ARG A 189 -9.06 -27.61 44.76
N PHE A 190 -8.21 -26.81 44.12
CA PHE A 190 -7.81 -27.02 42.73
C PHE A 190 -6.83 -28.20 42.64
N THR A 191 -7.14 -29.17 41.79
CA THR A 191 -6.28 -30.32 41.48
C THR A 191 -5.70 -30.13 40.09
N VAL A 192 -4.36 -30.09 40.01
CA VAL A 192 -3.63 -30.10 38.74
C VAL A 192 -3.05 -31.49 38.57
N VAL A 193 -3.43 -32.18 37.49
CA VAL A 193 -2.87 -33.48 37.12
C VAL A 193 -1.75 -33.25 36.14
N ILE A 194 -0.55 -33.74 36.46
CA ILE A 194 0.60 -33.78 35.56
C ILE A 194 0.73 -35.24 35.12
N ASP A 195 0.63 -35.47 33.82
CA ASP A 195 0.87 -36.77 33.19
C ASP A 195 2.39 -36.97 33.01
N PRO A 196 2.95 -38.17 33.25
CA PRO A 196 4.40 -38.41 33.27
C PRO A 196 5.07 -38.44 31.89
#